data_AF-A0A427AWU5-F1
#
_entry.id   AF-A0A427AWU5-F1
#
_cell.length_a   1.000
_cell.length_b   1.000
_cell.length_c   1.000
_cell.angle_alpha   90.00
_cell.angle_beta   90.00
_cell.angle_gamma   90.00
#
_symmetry.space_group_name_H-M   'P 1'
#
loop_
_entity.id
_entity.type
_entity.pdbx_description
1 polymer ?
#
loop_
_entity_poly.entity_id
_entity_poly.type
_entity_poly.pdbx_seq_one_letter_code
_entity_poly.pdbx_strand_id
1 'polypeptide(L)'
;MLWTADPAERDAKLAHKALKKKDDRHVWVIIELACASSSDHLMAVRKAYHSLFSSSIEEDIAFKFSETNLLRQVIRSSILGLGTDEASLTRSIVSRAEIDMKKIKEEYKKRYLTTLNDDVIGDTSGYYKSFLLALVGSADS
;
A
#
# COMPACT_ATOMS: atom_id res chain seq x y z
N MET A 1 12.21 23.28 -15.79
CA MET A 1 13.60 23.40 -15.33
C MET A 1 13.82 22.46 -14.14
N LEU A 2 14.26 21.22 -14.36
CA LEU A 2 14.47 20.21 -13.30
C LEU A 2 15.96 20.03 -12.92
N TRP A 3 16.86 20.74 -13.59
CA TRP A 3 18.32 20.60 -13.47
C TRP A 3 18.98 21.59 -12.48
N THR A 4 18.18 22.41 -11.77
CA THR A 4 18.66 23.39 -10.79
C THR A 4 18.45 22.96 -9.33
N ALA A 5 17.86 21.78 -9.11
CA ALA A 5 17.69 21.25 -7.75
C ALA A 5 19.00 20.63 -7.28
N ASP A 6 19.36 20.90 -6.02
CA ASP A 6 20.41 20.18 -5.31
C ASP A 6 20.17 18.66 -5.45
N PRO A 7 21.22 17.83 -5.65
CA PRO A 7 21.06 16.38 -5.82
C PRO A 7 20.20 15.74 -4.72
N ALA A 8 20.30 16.20 -3.48
CA ALA A 8 19.52 15.67 -2.38
C ALA A 8 18.02 16.02 -2.48
N GLU A 9 17.69 17.24 -2.90
CA GLU A 9 16.30 17.64 -3.15
C GLU A 9 15.67 16.86 -4.30
N ARG A 10 16.42 16.64 -5.37
CA ARG A 10 15.95 15.88 -6.53
C ARG A 10 15.58 14.46 -6.10
N ASP A 11 16.47 13.80 -5.36
CA ASP A 11 16.28 12.43 -4.92
C ASP A 11 15.14 12.35 -3.89
N ALA A 12 15.00 13.35 -3.00
CA ALA A 12 13.84 13.45 -2.09
C ALA A 12 12.51 13.55 -2.84
N LYS A 13 12.44 14.37 -3.90
CA LYS A 13 11.24 14.51 -4.75
C LYS A 13 10.93 13.21 -5.51
N LEU A 14 11.95 12.49 -5.99
CA LEU A 14 11.78 11.19 -6.64
C LEU A 14 11.28 10.12 -5.66
N ALA A 15 11.86 10.05 -4.45
CA ALA A 15 11.43 9.14 -3.40
C ALA A 15 9.97 9.40 -3.01
N HIS A 16 9.58 10.65 -2.79
CA HIS A 16 8.20 11.00 -2.44
C HIS A 16 7.22 10.56 -3.55
N LYS A 17 7.57 10.84 -4.81
CA LYS A 17 6.76 10.43 -5.96
C LYS A 17 6.62 8.92 -6.05
N ALA A 18 7.69 8.17 -5.77
CA ALA A 18 7.64 6.71 -5.73
C ALA A 18 6.73 6.20 -4.61
N LEU A 19 6.84 6.75 -3.40
CA LEU A 19 6.05 6.34 -2.23
C LEU A 19 4.56 6.65 -2.37
N LYS A 20 4.19 7.74 -3.04
CA LYS A 20 2.78 8.10 -3.26
C LYS A 20 2.11 7.36 -4.43
N LYS A 21 2.88 6.71 -5.31
CA LYS A 21 2.30 5.97 -6.44
C LYS A 21 1.54 4.71 -6.01
N LYS A 22 0.50 4.38 -6.78
CA LYS A 22 -0.34 3.18 -6.59
C LYS A 22 0.39 1.89 -6.96
N ASP A 23 1.28 1.93 -7.95
CA ASP A 23 2.10 0.78 -8.35
C ASP A 23 3.43 0.75 -7.59
N ASP A 24 4.00 -0.44 -7.45
CA ASP A 24 5.27 -0.67 -6.75
C ASP A 24 6.48 -0.67 -7.70
N ARG A 25 6.29 -0.36 -8.98
CA ARG A 25 7.37 -0.38 -9.99
C ARG A 25 8.44 0.67 -9.70
N HIS A 26 8.10 1.67 -8.90
CA HIS A 26 8.99 2.78 -8.55
C HIS A 26 9.69 2.57 -7.20
N VAL A 27 9.41 1.48 -6.48
CA VAL A 27 10.04 1.16 -5.19
C VAL A 27 11.55 0.98 -5.32
N TRP A 28 12.05 0.57 -6.49
CA TRP A 28 13.49 0.47 -6.78
C TRP A 28 14.26 1.76 -6.45
N VAL A 29 13.66 2.94 -6.67
CA VAL A 29 14.28 4.24 -6.34
C VAL A 29 14.60 4.34 -4.84
N ILE A 30 13.74 3.79 -3.98
CA ILE A 30 13.95 3.81 -2.53
C ILE A 30 15.08 2.85 -2.14
N ILE A 31 15.15 1.68 -2.77
CA ILE A 31 16.21 0.68 -2.56
C ILE A 31 17.55 1.25 -2.99
N GLU A 32 17.62 1.84 -4.19
CA GLU A 32 18.84 2.46 -4.71
C GLU A 32 19.31 3.60 -3.81
N LEU A 33 18.40 4.49 -3.39
CA LEU A 33 18.71 5.55 -2.45
C LEU A 33 19.27 5.00 -1.12
N ALA A 34 18.70 3.93 -0.59
CA ALA A 34 19.12 3.34 0.68
C ALA A 34 20.44 2.55 0.59
N CYS A 35 20.68 1.86 -0.54
CA CYS A 35 21.77 0.91 -0.68
C CYS A 35 22.98 1.44 -1.47
N ALA A 36 22.78 2.43 -2.35
CA ALA A 36 23.83 2.95 -3.24
C ALA A 36 24.32 4.35 -2.87
N SER A 37 23.68 5.03 -1.92
CA SER A 37 24.10 6.36 -1.46
C SER A 37 25.15 6.30 -0.37
N SER A 38 26.08 7.26 -0.36
CA SER A 38 26.91 7.49 0.82
C SER A 38 26.03 7.93 2.01
N SER A 39 26.51 7.66 3.24
CA SER A 39 25.79 8.06 4.46
C SER A 39 25.48 9.56 4.49
N ASP A 40 26.43 10.39 4.03
CA ASP A 40 26.27 11.85 3.99
C ASP A 40 25.17 12.29 3.01
N HIS A 41 25.15 11.69 1.81
CA HIS A 41 24.11 11.98 0.81
C HIS A 41 22.72 11.56 1.32
N LEU A 42 22.62 10.37 1.91
CA LEU A 42 21.35 9.90 2.48
C LEU A 42 20.83 10.82 3.58
N MET A 43 21.72 11.33 4.45
CA MET A 43 21.34 12.31 5.46
C MET A 43 20.90 13.65 4.86
N ALA A 44 21.56 14.12 3.80
CA ALA A 44 21.13 15.32 3.08
C ALA A 44 19.74 15.12 2.46
N VAL A 45 19.48 13.96 1.85
CA VAL A 45 18.18 13.62 1.26
C VAL A 45 17.08 13.57 2.32
N ARG A 46 17.33 12.95 3.48
CA ARG A 46 16.38 12.93 4.61
C ARG A 46 16.02 14.33 5.08
N LYS A 47 17.01 15.22 5.24
CA LYS A 47 16.80 16.62 5.61
C LYS A 47 15.98 17.36 4.55
N ALA A 48 16.35 17.21 3.28
CA ALA A 48 15.64 17.82 2.17
C ALA A 48 14.19 17.31 2.10
N TYR A 49 13.96 16.01 2.28
CA TYR A 49 12.63 15.40 2.30
C TYR A 49 11.76 16.00 3.41
N HIS A 50 12.26 16.04 4.64
CA HIS A 50 11.55 16.63 5.77
C HIS A 50 11.32 18.15 5.61
N SER A 51 12.19 18.86 4.89
CA SER A 51 11.97 20.27 4.59
C SER A 51 10.93 20.51 3.50
N LEU A 52 10.81 19.58 2.54
CA LEU A 52 9.90 19.68 1.39
C LEU A 52 8.51 19.10 1.67
N PHE A 53 8.41 18.13 2.58
CA PHE A 53 7.20 17.37 2.87
C PHE A 53 6.90 17.36 4.37
N SER A 54 5.62 17.21 4.73
CA SER A 54 5.16 17.19 6.13
C SER A 54 5.50 15.91 6.89
N SER A 55 6.03 14.90 6.21
CA SER A 55 6.38 13.58 6.74
C SER A 55 7.85 13.31 6.50
N SER A 56 8.45 12.51 7.37
CA SER A 56 9.77 11.92 7.11
C SER A 56 9.68 10.83 6.03
N ILE A 57 10.80 10.58 5.36
CA ILE A 57 10.87 9.49 4.38
C ILE A 57 10.67 8.14 5.06
N GLU A 58 11.14 7.98 6.30
CA GLU A 58 10.95 6.79 7.14
C GLU A 58 9.48 6.52 7.43
N GLU A 59 8.72 7.56 7.81
CA GLU A 59 7.28 7.42 8.07
C GLU A 59 6.50 7.05 6.80
N ASP A 60 6.82 7.67 5.66
CA ASP A 60 6.16 7.34 4.40
C ASP A 60 6.50 5.90 3.93
N ILE A 61 7.75 5.44 4.13
CA ILE A 61 8.16 4.05 3.88
C ILE A 61 7.39 3.11 4.81
N ALA A 62 7.44 3.35 6.13
CA ALA A 62 6.76 2.53 7.12
C ALA A 62 5.25 2.45 6.87
N PHE A 63 4.63 3.57 6.47
CA PHE A 63 3.24 3.60 6.09
C PHE A 63 3.00 2.78 4.82
N LYS A 64 3.70 3.05 3.71
CA LYS A 64 3.51 2.36 2.42
C LYS A 64 3.64 0.84 2.55
N PHE A 65 4.61 0.37 3.34
CA PHE A 65 4.89 -1.06 3.56
C PHE A 65 4.28 -1.62 4.87
N SER A 66 3.37 -0.89 5.51
CA SER A 66 2.64 -1.44 6.66
C SER A 66 1.78 -2.63 6.25
N GLU A 67 1.65 -3.59 7.15
CA GLU A 67 0.93 -4.84 6.89
C GLU A 67 -0.48 -4.60 6.35
N THR A 68 -1.24 -3.70 6.98
CA THR A 68 -2.60 -3.30 6.54
C THR A 68 -2.60 -2.76 5.10
N ASN A 69 -1.59 -1.97 4.72
CA ASN A 69 -1.50 -1.37 3.39
C ASN A 69 -1.09 -2.37 2.31
N LEU A 70 -0.25 -3.35 2.65
CA LEU A 70 0.09 -4.45 1.75
C LEU A 70 -1.10 -5.41 1.57
N LEU A 71 -1.77 -5.79 2.66
CA LEU A 71 -2.93 -6.68 2.64
C LEU A 71 -4.07 -6.13 1.77
N ARG A 72 -4.45 -4.85 1.95
CA ARG A 72 -5.49 -4.25 1.11
C ARG A 72 -5.11 -4.26 -0.38
N GLN A 73 -3.83 -4.12 -0.70
CA GLN A 73 -3.33 -4.12 -2.08
C GLN A 73 -3.39 -5.53 -2.67
N VAL A 74 -2.98 -6.54 -1.90
CA VAL A 74 -3.09 -7.95 -2.30
C VAL A 74 -4.55 -8.32 -2.56
N ILE A 75 -5.45 -7.98 -1.63
CA ILE A 75 -6.89 -8.24 -1.79
C ILE A 75 -7.42 -7.57 -3.05
N ARG A 76 -7.10 -6.30 -3.28
CA ARG A 76 -7.55 -5.57 -4.47
C ARG A 76 -6.98 -6.20 -5.74
N SER A 77 -5.73 -6.64 -5.75
CA SER A 77 -5.13 -7.28 -6.92
C SER A 77 -5.70 -8.68 -7.19
N SER A 78 -6.12 -9.42 -6.16
CA SER A 78 -6.69 -10.76 -6.33
C SER A 78 -8.08 -10.76 -6.97
N ILE A 79 -8.77 -9.61 -6.97
CA ILE A 79 -10.12 -9.43 -7.53
C ILE A 79 -10.17 -8.49 -8.74
N LEU A 80 -9.03 -7.93 -9.14
CA LEU A 80 -8.94 -7.04 -10.31
C LEU A 80 -8.45 -7.85 -11.51
N GLY A 81 -9.35 -8.28 -12.39
CA GLY A 81 -8.99 -8.95 -13.62
C GLY A 81 -10.09 -9.86 -14.15
N LEU A 82 -9.71 -10.75 -15.08
CA LEU A 82 -10.56 -11.88 -15.47
C LEU A 82 -10.28 -13.04 -14.52
N GLY A 83 -11.27 -13.35 -13.68
CA GLY A 83 -11.16 -14.38 -12.64
C GLY A 83 -10.51 -13.85 -11.35
N THR A 84 -10.54 -14.69 -10.32
CA THR A 84 -10.08 -14.39 -8.97
C THR A 84 -8.81 -15.17 -8.66
N ASP A 85 -7.79 -14.53 -8.09
CA ASP A 85 -6.72 -15.25 -7.40
C ASP A 85 -7.23 -15.70 -6.02
N GLU A 86 -8.00 -16.79 -6.03
CA GLU A 86 -8.66 -17.34 -4.85
C GLU A 86 -7.66 -17.67 -3.72
N ALA A 87 -6.45 -18.11 -4.06
CA ALA A 87 -5.43 -18.46 -3.08
C ALA A 87 -4.96 -17.22 -2.31
N SER A 88 -4.63 -16.13 -3.02
CA SER A 88 -4.21 -14.88 -2.40
C SER A 88 -5.36 -14.22 -1.63
N LEU A 89 -6.58 -14.24 -2.19
CA LEU A 89 -7.77 -13.68 -1.57
C LEU A 89 -8.10 -14.41 -0.25
N THR A 90 -8.20 -15.74 -0.29
CA THR A 90 -8.49 -16.57 0.89
C THR A 90 -7.41 -16.39 1.95
N ARG A 91 -6.13 -16.49 1.57
CA ARG A 91 -5.02 -16.34 2.53
C ARG A 91 -5.08 -14.98 3.24
N SER A 92 -5.28 -13.91 2.47
CA SER A 92 -5.31 -12.55 3.02
C SER A 92 -6.49 -12.37 3.98
N ILE A 93 -7.70 -12.80 3.59
CA ILE A 93 -8.90 -12.66 4.43
C ILE A 93 -8.81 -13.53 5.69
N VAL A 94 -8.49 -14.82 5.54
CA VAL A 94 -8.43 -15.78 6.66
C VAL A 94 -7.39 -15.35 7.70
N SER A 95 -6.20 -14.91 7.25
CA SER A 95 -5.12 -14.50 8.15
C SER A 95 -5.46 -13.27 9.02
N ARG A 96 -6.48 -12.48 8.67
CA ARG A 96 -6.80 -11.21 9.32
C ARG A 96 -8.19 -11.11 9.93
N ALA A 97 -9.04 -12.10 9.68
CA ALA A 97 -10.44 -12.10 10.10
C ALA A 97 -10.62 -11.74 11.59
N GLU A 98 -9.79 -12.32 12.46
CA GLU A 98 -9.86 -12.12 13.92
C GLU A 98 -8.86 -11.10 14.48
N ILE A 99 -8.03 -10.48 13.62
CA ILE A 99 -6.94 -9.60 14.06
C ILE A 99 -7.33 -8.13 13.93
N ASP A 100 -7.59 -7.66 12.71
CA ASP A 100 -7.78 -6.23 12.44
C ASP A 100 -8.68 -5.95 11.21
N MET A 101 -9.59 -6.87 10.89
CA MET A 101 -10.48 -6.77 9.72
C MET A 101 -11.25 -5.44 9.65
N LYS A 102 -11.66 -4.87 10.79
CA LYS A 102 -12.31 -3.54 10.83
C LYS A 102 -11.42 -2.43 10.27
N LYS A 103 -10.16 -2.39 10.71
CA LYS A 103 -9.17 -1.40 10.24
C LYS A 103 -8.86 -1.59 8.76
N ILE A 104 -8.75 -2.85 8.30
CA ILE A 104 -8.56 -3.17 6.88
C ILE A 104 -9.72 -2.63 6.06
N LYS A 105 -10.97 -2.88 6.46
CA LYS A 105 -12.17 -2.38 5.77
C LYS A 105 -12.19 -0.86 5.64
N GLU A 106 -11.87 -0.14 6.72
CA GLU A 106 -11.80 1.33 6.72
C GLU A 106 -10.72 1.85 5.77
N GLU A 107 -9.50 1.32 5.85
CA GLU A 107 -8.39 1.73 4.98
C GLU A 107 -8.58 1.33 3.51
N TYR A 108 -9.26 0.21 3.26
CA TYR A 108 -9.65 -0.22 1.92
C TYR A 108 -10.63 0.78 1.29
N LYS A 109 -11.69 1.15 2.02
CA LYS A 109 -12.69 2.12 1.57
C LYS A 109 -12.08 3.48 1.28
N LYS A 110 -11.22 3.99 2.17
CA LYS A 110 -10.48 5.25 1.96
C LYS A 110 -9.64 5.23 0.68
N ARG A 111 -9.05 4.08 0.33
CA ARG A 111 -8.10 3.96 -0.78
C ARG A 111 -8.77 3.73 -2.14
N TYR A 112 -9.80 2.89 -2.20
CA TYR A 112 -10.40 2.42 -3.45
C TYR A 112 -11.79 2.99 -3.73
N LEU A 113 -12.37 3.72 -2.78
CA LEU A 113 -13.71 4.32 -2.89
C LEU A 113 -14.85 3.29 -3.11
N THR A 114 -14.58 2.03 -2.78
CA THR A 114 -15.50 0.88 -2.77
C THR A 114 -15.27 0.11 -1.46
N THR A 115 -16.24 -0.65 -0.99
CA THR A 115 -16.05 -1.46 0.22
C THR A 115 -15.42 -2.81 -0.12
N LEU A 116 -14.68 -3.37 0.83
CA LEU A 116 -14.14 -4.73 0.69
C LEU A 116 -15.26 -5.75 0.41
N ASN A 117 -16.43 -5.59 1.04
CA ASN A 117 -17.56 -6.50 0.84
C ASN A 117 -18.10 -6.41 -0.58
N ASP A 118 -18.33 -5.21 -1.10
CA ASP A 118 -18.87 -5.00 -2.46
C ASP A 118 -17.96 -5.62 -3.52
N ASP A 119 -16.66 -5.41 -3.34
CA ASP A 119 -15.61 -5.93 -4.19
C ASP A 119 -15.51 -7.47 -4.16
N VAL A 120 -15.59 -8.08 -2.97
CA VAL A 120 -15.65 -9.55 -2.84
C VAL A 120 -16.94 -10.10 -3.43
N ILE A 121 -18.08 -9.42 -3.26
CA ILE A 121 -19.38 -9.83 -3.83
C ILE A 121 -19.34 -9.80 -5.35
N GLY A 122 -18.70 -8.78 -5.93
CA GLY A 122 -18.63 -8.58 -7.38
C GLY A 122 -17.76 -9.63 -8.08
N ASP A 123 -16.75 -10.16 -7.41
CA ASP A 123 -15.77 -11.07 -8.02
C ASP A 123 -15.96 -12.55 -7.64
N THR A 124 -16.70 -12.85 -6.57
CA THR A 124 -16.89 -14.23 -6.07
C THR A 124 -18.34 -14.71 -6.13
N SER A 125 -18.55 -16.03 -6.14
CA SER A 125 -19.88 -16.63 -6.21
C SER A 125 -20.02 -17.89 -5.33
N GLY A 126 -21.26 -18.38 -5.21
CA GLY A 126 -21.56 -19.63 -4.50
C GLY A 126 -21.14 -19.66 -3.02
N TYR A 127 -20.79 -20.85 -2.54
CA TYR A 127 -20.35 -21.07 -1.16
C TYR A 127 -19.05 -20.35 -0.82
N TYR A 128 -18.16 -20.16 -1.82
CA TYR A 128 -16.91 -19.46 -1.63
C TYR A 128 -17.14 -18.00 -1.21
N LYS A 129 -18.04 -17.29 -1.91
CA LYS A 129 -18.48 -15.94 -1.51
C LYS A 129 -19.03 -15.92 -0.09
N SER A 130 -19.94 -16.83 0.23
CA SER A 130 -20.58 -16.88 1.56
C SER A 130 -19.56 -17.10 2.67
N PHE A 131 -18.57 -17.96 2.43
CA PHE A 131 -17.47 -18.21 3.37
C PHE A 131 -16.61 -16.96 3.59
N LEU A 132 -16.20 -16.27 2.52
CA LEU A 132 -15.38 -15.06 2.64
C LEU A 132 -16.13 -13.94 3.36
N LEU A 133 -17.42 -13.73 3.06
CA LEU A 133 -18.23 -12.70 3.72
C LEU A 133 -18.41 -12.96 5.22
N ALA A 134 -18.52 -14.22 5.64
CA ALA A 134 -18.57 -14.57 7.05
C ALA A 134 -17.28 -14.17 7.78
N LEU A 135 -16.12 -14.33 7.15
CA LEU A 135 -14.82 -13.97 7.72
C LEU A 135 -14.55 -12.46 7.71
N VAL A 136 -14.96 -11.77 6.64
CA VAL A 136 -14.83 -10.31 6.56
C VAL A 136 -15.78 -9.60 7.54
N GLY A 137 -16.87 -10.27 7.90
CA GLY A 137 -17.95 -9.75 8.72
C GLY A 137 -18.87 -8.85 7.91
N SER A 138 -20.14 -9.23 7.84
CA SER A 138 -21.23 -8.38 7.32
C SER A 138 -21.24 -7.04 8.06
N ALA A 139 -21.63 -5.96 7.37
CA ALA A 139 -21.84 -4.68 8.02
C ALA A 139 -22.84 -4.87 9.19
N ASP A 140 -22.55 -4.20 10.30
CA ASP A 140 -23.32 -4.10 11.55
C ASP A 140 -22.90 -5.08 12.66
N SER A 141 -21.80 -4.72 13.35
CA SER A 141 -21.70 -4.70 14.81
C SER A 141 -20.65 -3.68 15.27
#